data_AF-A0A3B9HBS6-F1
#
_entry.id   AF-A0A3B9HBS6-F1
#
_cell.length_a   1.000
_cell.length_b   1.000
_cell.length_c   1.000
_cell.angle_alpha   90.00
_cell.angle_beta   90.00
_cell.angle_gamma   90.00
#
_symmetry.space_group_name_H-M   'P 1'
#
loop_
_entity.id
_entity.type
_entity.pdbx_description
1 polymer ?
#
loop_
_entity_poly.entity_id
_entity_poly.type
_entity_poly.pdbx_seq_one_letter_code
_entity_poly.pdbx_strand_id
1 'polypeptide(L)'
;MAFITGKHLSRRAFIGRMGAGVALPFLSAMVPAGRSWAQSSNAATPTRLVCIEESMGCAGGSDWGHGRNLFAPQGTGRDFTLGTASQLKPLEAYRDYLTIVSSTDCHMADPFNADQIGGDHDRSTAVFLT
;
A
#
# COMPACT_ATOMS: atom_id res chain seq x y z
N MET A 1 0.94 -16.16 42.82
CA MET A 1 1.16 -16.73 41.48
C MET A 1 -0.03 -16.37 40.60
N ALA A 2 0.19 -15.69 39.48
CA ALA A 2 -0.87 -15.34 38.54
C ALA A 2 -1.10 -16.49 37.54
N PHE A 3 -2.32 -17.03 37.49
CA PHE A 3 -2.70 -18.12 36.60
C PHE A 3 -3.16 -17.53 35.26
N ILE A 4 -2.41 -17.77 34.18
CA ILE A 4 -2.78 -17.32 32.83
C ILE A 4 -3.62 -18.43 32.18
N THR A 5 -4.90 -18.16 31.95
CA THR A 5 -5.88 -19.19 31.53
C THR A 5 -5.84 -19.54 30.04
N GLY A 6 -5.00 -18.89 29.22
CA GLY A 6 -4.92 -19.11 27.77
C GLY A 6 -6.22 -18.81 27.00
N LYS A 7 -7.15 -18.06 27.60
CA LYS A 7 -8.41 -17.67 26.95
C LYS A 7 -8.13 -16.50 26.03
N HIS A 8 -8.50 -16.64 24.76
CA HIS A 8 -8.35 -15.58 23.76
C HIS A 8 -9.73 -15.03 23.36
N LEU A 9 -9.88 -13.72 23.33
CA LEU A 9 -11.01 -13.06 22.67
C LEU A 9 -10.82 -13.15 21.16
N SER A 10 -11.89 -13.39 20.41
CA SER A 10 -11.82 -13.30 18.96
C SER A 10 -11.52 -11.85 18.55
N ARG A 11 -10.64 -11.67 17.57
CA ARG A 11 -10.25 -10.34 17.08
C ARG A 11 -11.46 -9.48 16.68
N ARG A 12 -12.48 -10.10 16.09
CA ARG A 12 -13.75 -9.43 15.75
C ARG A 12 -14.52 -8.98 16.99
N ALA A 13 -14.57 -9.78 18.05
CA ALA A 13 -15.24 -9.39 19.30
C ALA A 13 -14.51 -8.23 20.00
N PHE A 14 -13.18 -8.21 19.93
CA PHE A 14 -12.36 -7.12 20.47
C PHE A 14 -12.50 -5.83 19.65
N ILE A 15 -12.28 -5.91 18.32
CA ILE A 15 -12.36 -4.75 17.43
C ILE A 15 -13.79 -4.21 17.32
N GLY A 16 -14.80 -5.07 17.21
CA GLY A 16 -16.20 -4.66 17.10
C GLY A 16 -16.77 -3.99 18.36
N ARG A 17 -16.01 -4.00 19.47
CA ARG A 17 -16.36 -3.33 20.73
C ARG A 17 -15.34 -2.26 21.16
N MET A 18 -14.21 -2.14 20.47
CA MET A 18 -13.31 -0.99 20.61
C MET A 18 -13.86 0.17 19.80
N GLY A 19 -13.92 1.37 20.40
CA GLY A 19 -14.15 2.61 19.66
C GLY A 19 -13.02 2.90 18.66
N ALA A 20 -13.06 4.07 18.03
CA ALA A 20 -11.99 4.50 17.13
C ALA A 20 -10.68 4.70 17.91
N GLY A 21 -9.75 3.75 17.78
CA GLY A 21 -8.37 3.88 18.25
C GLY A 21 -7.44 4.00 17.04
N VAL A 22 -6.54 4.98 17.05
CA VAL A 22 -5.43 5.03 16.10
C VAL A 22 -4.51 3.86 16.42
N ALA A 23 -4.55 2.81 15.61
CA ALA A 23 -3.69 1.64 15.80
C ALA A 23 -2.27 2.00 15.36
N LEU A 24 -1.31 1.91 16.28
CA LEU A 24 0.11 1.87 15.90
C LEU A 24 0.34 0.64 15.01
N PRO A 25 1.18 0.75 13.96
CA PRO A 25 1.60 -0.41 13.19
C PRO A 25 2.13 -1.50 14.12
N PHE A 26 1.68 -2.73 13.94
CA PHE A 26 2.17 -3.86 14.74
C PHE A 26 3.64 -4.09 14.41
N LEU A 27 4.52 -3.64 15.31
CA LEU A 27 5.97 -3.80 15.17
C LEU A 27 6.37 -5.21 15.61
N SER A 28 7.33 -5.83 14.93
CA SER A 28 7.88 -7.13 15.33
C SER A 28 8.43 -7.12 16.76
N ALA A 29 8.86 -5.95 17.26
CA ALA A 29 9.28 -5.74 18.64
C ALA A 29 8.16 -5.88 19.70
N MET A 30 6.88 -5.82 19.27
CA MET A 30 5.72 -6.04 20.13
C MET A 30 5.36 -7.52 20.27
N VAL A 31 6.08 -8.43 19.60
CA VAL A 31 5.93 -9.88 19.79
C VAL A 31 6.66 -10.27 21.09
N PRO A 32 5.97 -10.84 22.10
CA PRO A 32 6.61 -11.24 23.34
C PRO A 32 7.76 -12.21 23.08
N ALA A 33 8.91 -11.98 23.73
CA ALA A 33 10.07 -12.84 23.65
C ALA A 33 9.76 -14.21 24.32
N GLY A 34 9.31 -15.18 23.53
CA GLY A 34 8.93 -16.50 24.02
C GLY A 34 8.66 -17.49 22.88
N ARG A 35 9.27 -18.67 22.96
CA ARG A 35 9.34 -19.67 21.88
C ARG A 35 7.98 -20.12 21.33
N SER A 36 6.90 -20.08 22.12
CA SER A 36 5.57 -20.57 21.67
C SER A 36 4.77 -19.56 20.84
N TRP A 37 4.98 -18.25 21.00
CA TRP A 37 4.29 -17.21 20.22
C TRP A 37 5.04 -16.86 18.93
N ALA A 38 6.38 -16.97 18.94
CA ALA A 38 7.20 -16.81 17.74
C ALA A 38 6.89 -17.88 16.66
N GLN A 39 6.50 -19.09 17.08
CA GLN A 39 6.09 -20.15 16.16
C GLN A 39 4.68 -19.94 15.58
N SER A 40 3.75 -19.32 16.32
CA SER A 40 2.41 -19.01 15.79
C SER A 40 2.36 -17.69 15.01
N SER A 41 3.26 -16.75 15.26
CA SER A 41 3.39 -15.51 14.47
C SER A 41 4.01 -15.77 13.09
N ASN A 42 4.82 -16.83 12.97
CA ASN A 42 5.37 -17.32 11.71
C ASN A 42 4.42 -18.24 10.93
N ALA A 43 3.22 -18.53 11.45
CA ALA A 43 2.16 -19.10 10.63
C ALA A 43 1.69 -18.03 9.64
N ALA A 44 2.44 -17.92 8.54
CA ALA A 44 2.20 -17.17 7.31
C ALA A 44 1.19 -16.03 7.52
N THR A 45 1.65 -14.90 8.06
CA THR A 45 0.81 -13.69 8.01
C THR A 45 0.54 -13.44 6.52
N PRO A 46 -0.71 -13.59 6.04
CA PRO A 46 -0.98 -13.45 4.62
C PRO A 46 -0.62 -12.02 4.21
N THR A 47 -0.03 -11.84 3.03
CA THR A 47 0.19 -10.51 2.46
C THR A 47 -1.14 -9.77 2.44
N ARG A 48 -1.29 -8.74 3.27
CA ARG A 48 -2.55 -8.01 3.43
C ARG A 48 -2.69 -6.86 2.46
N LEU A 49 -1.56 -6.34 1.97
CA LEU A 49 -1.46 -5.20 1.10
C LEU A 49 -0.21 -5.36 0.24
N VAL A 50 -0.35 -5.08 -1.05
CA VAL A 50 0.76 -4.89 -1.99
C VAL A 50 0.58 -3.50 -2.56
N CYS A 51 1.61 -2.67 -2.42
CA CYS A 51 1.65 -1.35 -3.06
C CYS A 51 2.56 -1.46 -4.28
N ILE A 52 2.08 -0.99 -5.43
CA ILE A 52 2.83 -0.92 -6.67
C ILE A 52 2.85 0.55 -7.07
N GLU A 53 4.05 1.09 -7.26
CA GLU A 53 4.27 2.46 -7.72
C GLU A 53 4.43 2.48 -9.24
N GLU A 54 3.90 3.54 -9.85
CA GLU A 54 4.18 3.92 -11.23
C GLU A 54 5.45 4.76 -11.21
N SER A 55 6.58 4.14 -11.55
CA SER A 55 7.86 4.81 -11.44
C SER A 55 7.99 5.93 -12.46
N MET A 56 8.74 6.97 -12.11
CA MET A 56 9.00 8.06 -13.04
C MET A 56 9.52 7.54 -14.39
N GLY A 57 8.89 7.97 -15.49
CA GLY A 57 9.27 7.59 -16.85
C GLY A 57 8.50 6.40 -17.44
N CYS A 58 7.58 5.76 -16.72
CA CYS A 58 6.67 4.80 -17.35
C CYS A 58 5.49 5.49 -18.06
N ALA A 59 4.72 4.69 -18.80
CA ALA A 59 3.86 5.19 -19.87
C ALA A 59 2.75 6.14 -19.37
N GLY A 60 2.35 6.08 -18.10
CA GLY A 60 1.33 6.94 -17.51
C GLY A 60 1.84 8.32 -17.06
N GLY A 61 3.13 8.43 -16.73
CA GLY A 61 3.75 9.64 -16.14
C GLY A 61 4.01 10.80 -17.11
N SER A 62 3.61 10.72 -18.38
CA SER A 62 3.71 11.83 -19.35
C SER A 62 2.32 12.42 -19.64
N ASP A 63 2.24 13.71 -20.02
CA ASP A 63 0.97 14.35 -20.41
C ASP A 63 0.21 13.55 -21.48
N TRP A 64 0.96 13.02 -22.46
CA TRP A 64 0.45 12.18 -23.54
C TRP A 64 -0.12 10.85 -23.03
N GLY A 65 0.53 10.24 -22.04
CA GLY A 65 0.12 9.00 -21.41
C GLY A 65 -1.07 9.18 -20.46
N HIS A 66 -1.04 10.25 -19.68
CA HIS A 66 -2.13 10.68 -18.82
C HIS A 66 -3.41 10.92 -19.64
N GLY A 67 -3.32 11.67 -20.74
CA GLY A 67 -4.45 11.92 -21.65
C GLY A 67 -5.03 10.67 -22.32
N ARG A 68 -4.31 9.53 -22.29
CA ARG A 68 -4.76 8.23 -22.79
C ARG A 68 -5.18 7.25 -21.71
N ASN A 69 -5.12 7.64 -20.44
CA ASN A 69 -5.43 6.76 -19.31
C ASN A 69 -4.56 5.50 -19.29
N LEU A 70 -3.25 5.64 -19.59
CA LEU A 70 -2.33 4.50 -19.63
C LEU A 70 -2.04 3.92 -18.24
N PHE A 71 -2.22 4.71 -17.18
CA PHE A 71 -2.19 4.25 -15.79
C PHE A 71 -3.53 4.53 -15.09
N ALA A 72 -3.80 5.80 -14.80
CA ALA A 72 -5.02 6.23 -14.12
C ALA A 72 -6.25 6.05 -15.04
N PRO A 73 -7.34 5.42 -14.57
CA PRO A 73 -8.59 5.37 -15.32
C PRO A 73 -9.18 6.77 -15.48
N GLN A 74 -9.97 6.97 -16.54
CA GLN A 74 -10.65 8.25 -16.79
C GLN A 74 -11.65 8.62 -15.68
N GLY A 75 -12.31 7.62 -15.10
CA GLY A 75 -13.32 7.78 -14.06
C GLY A 75 -12.81 7.42 -12.67
N THR A 76 -13.32 8.12 -11.66
CA THR A 76 -13.07 7.84 -10.25
C THR A 76 -14.17 6.98 -9.63
N GLY A 77 -13.93 6.42 -8.44
CA GLY A 77 -14.93 5.65 -7.68
C GLY A 77 -14.88 4.16 -8.01
N ARG A 78 -15.93 3.42 -7.65
CA ARG A 78 -15.94 1.95 -7.77
C ARG A 78 -16.20 1.43 -9.18
N ASP A 79 -16.69 2.29 -10.09
CA ASP A 79 -17.13 1.92 -11.44
C ASP A 79 -16.10 2.25 -12.52
N PHE A 80 -14.82 2.39 -12.14
CA PHE A 80 -13.74 2.60 -13.11
C PHE A 80 -13.55 1.40 -14.04
N THR A 81 -13.07 1.69 -15.26
CA THR A 81 -12.77 0.68 -16.28
C THR A 81 -11.32 0.80 -16.71
N LEU A 82 -10.61 -0.33 -16.82
CA LEU A 82 -9.24 -0.35 -17.33
C LEU A 82 -9.24 -0.49 -18.85
N GLY A 83 -8.72 0.53 -19.52
CA GLY A 83 -8.56 0.55 -20.97
C GLY A 83 -7.65 -0.59 -21.45
N THR A 84 -7.82 -1.03 -22.70
CA THR A 84 -7.00 -2.11 -23.27
C THR A 84 -5.52 -1.76 -23.35
N ALA A 85 -5.20 -0.47 -23.53
CA ALA A 85 -3.83 0.04 -23.55
C ALA A 85 -3.29 0.39 -22.14
N SER A 86 -4.11 0.26 -21.09
CA SER A 86 -3.65 0.55 -19.73
C SER A 86 -2.64 -0.50 -19.27
N GLN A 87 -1.54 -0.07 -18.65
CA GLN A 87 -0.57 -0.97 -18.04
C GLN A 87 -1.17 -1.78 -16.88
N LEU A 88 -2.28 -1.31 -16.31
CA LEU A 88 -3.03 -2.00 -15.26
C LEU A 88 -3.98 -3.07 -15.81
N LYS A 89 -4.16 -3.17 -17.14
CA LYS A 89 -5.10 -4.12 -17.75
C LYS A 89 -4.94 -5.58 -17.27
N PRO A 90 -3.72 -6.11 -17.05
CA PRO A 90 -3.55 -7.45 -16.49
C PRO A 90 -4.14 -7.64 -15.09
N LEU A 91 -4.37 -6.56 -14.34
CA LEU A 91 -4.94 -6.57 -12.99
C LEU A 91 -6.47 -6.49 -12.97
N GLU A 92 -7.15 -6.48 -14.12
CA GLU A 92 -8.62 -6.41 -14.21
C GLU A 92 -9.31 -7.51 -13.39
N ALA A 93 -8.73 -8.71 -13.34
CA ALA A 93 -9.25 -9.82 -12.54
C ALA A 93 -9.30 -9.54 -11.03
N TYR A 94 -8.55 -8.54 -10.56
CA TYR A 94 -8.47 -8.11 -9.16
C TYR A 94 -9.16 -6.78 -8.91
N ARG A 95 -9.95 -6.26 -9.85
CA ARG A 95 -10.60 -4.95 -9.79
C ARG A 95 -11.33 -4.67 -8.47
N ASP A 96 -12.01 -5.68 -7.91
CA ASP A 96 -12.74 -5.55 -6.64
C ASP A 96 -11.84 -5.30 -5.42
N TYR A 97 -10.55 -5.59 -5.55
CA TYR A 97 -9.53 -5.41 -4.52
C TYR A 97 -8.47 -4.38 -4.92
N LEU A 98 -8.57 -3.81 -6.13
CA LEU A 98 -7.62 -2.85 -6.68
C LEU A 98 -8.04 -1.43 -6.32
N THR A 99 -7.14 -0.69 -5.68
CA THR A 99 -7.29 0.75 -5.48
C THR A 99 -6.20 1.44 -6.26
N ILE A 100 -6.59 2.34 -7.16
CA ILE A 100 -5.67 3.15 -7.95
C ILE A 100 -5.69 4.54 -7.34
N VAL A 101 -4.54 4.94 -6.80
CA VAL A 101 -4.31 6.31 -6.34
C VAL A 101 -3.44 6.97 -7.40
N SER A 102 -3.89 8.09 -7.94
CA SER A 102 -3.23 8.79 -9.03
C SER A 102 -3.19 10.29 -8.78
N SER A 103 -2.38 11.01 -9.56
CA SER A 103 -2.23 12.47 -9.43
C SER A 103 -1.77 12.90 -8.03
N THR A 104 -1.00 12.03 -7.36
CA THR A 104 -0.31 12.34 -6.12
C THR A 104 0.94 13.14 -6.42
N ASP A 105 1.18 14.18 -5.64
CA ASP A 105 2.41 14.94 -5.69
C ASP A 105 3.50 14.25 -4.86
N CYS A 106 4.66 14.01 -5.46
CA CYS A 106 5.83 13.43 -4.81
C CYS A 106 6.89 14.51 -4.58
N HIS A 107 6.50 15.68 -4.04
CA HIS A 107 7.37 16.86 -3.86
C HIS A 107 8.76 16.57 -3.29
N MET A 108 8.91 15.60 -2.39
CA MET A 108 10.23 15.23 -1.83
C MET A 108 11.17 14.52 -2.82
N ALA A 109 10.64 14.05 -3.95
CA ALA A 109 11.40 13.52 -5.07
C ALA A 109 11.89 14.62 -6.04
N ASP A 110 11.33 15.83 -5.98
CA ASP A 110 11.72 16.91 -6.87
C ASP A 110 13.15 17.37 -6.62
N PRO A 111 13.92 17.73 -7.66
CA PRO A 111 15.22 18.37 -7.48
C PRO A 111 15.04 19.77 -6.87
N PHE A 112 15.57 19.98 -5.67
CA PHE A 112 15.56 21.30 -5.03
C PHE A 112 16.63 22.24 -5.59
N ASN A 113 17.64 21.67 -6.24
CA ASN A 113 18.75 22.37 -6.87
C ASN A 113 19.19 21.63 -8.16
N ALA A 114 20.01 22.27 -8.99
CA ALA A 114 20.37 21.75 -10.31
C ALA A 114 21.23 20.46 -10.26
N ASP A 115 22.00 20.27 -9.18
CA ASP A 115 22.82 19.09 -8.91
C ASP A 115 22.02 17.83 -8.56
N GLN A 116 20.74 17.98 -8.20
CA GLN A 116 19.85 16.85 -7.89
C GLN A 116 19.04 16.34 -9.09
N ILE A 117 19.14 16.99 -10.25
CA ILE A 117 18.40 16.59 -11.46
C ILE A 117 18.80 15.16 -11.86
N GLY A 118 17.81 14.31 -12.13
CA GLY A 118 18.00 12.89 -12.49
C GLY A 118 17.94 11.93 -11.31
N GLY A 119 17.99 12.42 -10.07
CA GLY A 119 17.80 11.61 -8.85
C GLY A 119 16.33 11.45 -8.43
N ASP A 120 15.42 12.12 -9.13
CA ASP A 120 13.97 12.07 -8.97
C ASP A 120 13.39 10.67 -9.19
N HIS A 121 13.96 9.88 -10.11
CA HIS A 121 13.52 8.49 -10.36
C HIS A 121 13.69 7.59 -9.13
N ASP A 122 14.81 7.71 -8.41
CA ASP A 122 15.07 6.90 -7.22
C ASP A 122 14.28 7.42 -6.01
N ARG A 123 14.21 8.74 -5.87
CA ARG A 123 13.50 9.38 -4.76
C ARG A 123 11.99 9.16 -4.83
N SER A 124 11.36 9.10 -6.00
CA SER A 124 9.91 8.83 -6.12
C SER A 124 9.53 7.50 -5.45
N THR A 125 10.36 6.47 -5.66
CA THR A 125 10.16 5.13 -5.07
C THR A 125 10.30 5.14 -3.54
N ALA A 126 11.07 6.07 -2.97
CA ALA A 126 11.23 6.20 -1.54
C ALA A 126 10.07 6.96 -0.86
N VAL A 127 9.43 7.88 -1.58
CA VAL A 127 8.46 8.83 -1.00
C VAL A 127 7.01 8.59 -1.41
N PHE A 128 6.71 7.67 -2.34
CA PHE A 128 5.31 7.45 -2.79
C PHE A 128 4.35 6.93 -1.71
N LEU A 129 4.87 6.47 -0.56
CA LEU A 129 4.09 6.03 0.60
C LEU A 129 4.11 7.03 1.77
N THR A 130 4.79 8.17 1.63
CA THR A 130 4.93 9.19 2.69
C THR A 130 4.09 10.41 2.38
#